data_AF-A0A832AU62-F1
#
_entry.id   AF-A0A832AU62-F1
#
_cell.length_a   1.000
_cell.length_b   1.000
_cell.length_c   1.000
_cell.angle_alpha   90.00
_cell.angle_beta   90.00
_cell.angle_gamma   90.00
#
_symmetry.space_group_name_H-M   'P 1'
#
loop_
_entity.id
_entity.type
_entity.pdbx_description
1 polymer ?
#
loop_
_entity_poly.entity_id
_entity_poly.type
_entity_poly.pdbx_seq_one_letter_code
_entity_poly.pdbx_strand_id
1 'polypeptide(L)'
;IYQVESRNPHIHSEKGETHVVEMIIDSLSTIYHSKLGNDSKTRSHIINILRELAYESEPPLPQIYKYPDINTRAFLDKLLSESRLCVAYGL
;
A
#
# COMPACT_ATOMS: atom_id res chain seq x y z
N ILE A 1 6.86 -10.77 13.64
CA ILE A 1 7.03 -10.58 12.19
C ILE A 1 8.05 -11.61 11.74
N TYR A 2 7.67 -12.52 10.84
CA TYR A 2 8.60 -13.48 10.24
C TYR A 2 9.04 -12.94 8.86
N GLN A 3 10.31 -13.10 8.51
CA GLN A 3 10.84 -12.84 7.17
C GLN A 3 11.38 -14.15 6.62
N VAL A 4 10.80 -14.66 5.54
CA VAL A 4 11.14 -15.96 4.94
C VAL A 4 11.58 -15.74 3.51
N GLU A 5 12.73 -16.28 3.15
CA GLU A 5 13.28 -16.24 1.79
C GLU A 5 12.74 -17.42 0.96
N SER A 6 12.03 -17.14 -0.14
CA SER A 6 11.50 -18.18 -1.02
C SER A 6 12.61 -18.88 -1.81
N ARG A 7 12.43 -20.19 -2.07
CA ARG A 7 13.32 -20.93 -2.98
C ARG A 7 13.16 -20.49 -4.44
N ASN A 8 11.93 -20.12 -4.83
CA ASN A 8 11.59 -19.70 -6.18
C ASN A 8 11.89 -18.21 -6.37
N PRO A 9 12.28 -17.79 -7.59
CA PRO A 9 12.51 -16.38 -7.92
C PRO A 9 11.20 -15.58 -7.95
N HIS A 10 11.30 -14.28 -7.68
CA HIS A 10 10.16 -13.36 -7.70
C HIS A 10 10.04 -12.68 -9.08
N ILE A 11 9.41 -13.36 -10.04
CA ILE A 11 9.26 -12.87 -11.42
C ILE A 11 7.83 -12.38 -11.65
N HIS A 12 7.70 -11.12 -12.09
CA HIS A 12 6.43 -10.46 -12.42
C HIS A 12 6.60 -9.66 -13.71
N SER A 13 5.48 -9.32 -14.36
CA SER A 13 5.50 -8.43 -15.52
C SER A 13 5.97 -7.03 -15.15
N GLU A 14 6.77 -6.42 -16.02
CA GLU A 14 7.23 -5.04 -15.87
C GLU A 14 6.10 -4.04 -16.15
N LYS A 15 5.95 -3.03 -15.30
CA LYS A 15 4.92 -1.97 -15.39
C LYS A 15 5.49 -0.59 -15.75
N GLY A 16 6.78 -0.52 -16.09
CA GLY A 16 7.49 0.71 -16.45
C GLY A 16 8.01 1.51 -15.26
N GLU A 17 8.89 2.46 -15.54
CA GLU A 17 9.62 3.26 -14.54
C GLU A 17 8.69 4.14 -13.70
N THR A 18 7.67 4.74 -14.30
CA THR A 18 6.69 5.59 -13.58
C THR A 18 6.03 4.82 -12.43
N HIS A 19 5.66 3.55 -12.67
CA HIS A 19 5.06 2.71 -11.64
C HIS A 19 6.03 2.46 -10.47
N VAL A 20 7.32 2.27 -10.75
CA VAL A 20 8.35 2.09 -9.72
C VAL A 20 8.49 3.36 -8.87
N VAL A 21 8.50 4.53 -9.51
CA VAL A 21 8.57 5.82 -8.81
C VAL A 21 7.35 6.04 -7.91
N GLU A 22 6.13 5.76 -8.41
CA GLU A 22 4.90 5.82 -7.62
C GLU A 22 4.97 4.92 -6.38
N MET A 23 5.43 3.67 -6.55
CA MET A 23 5.60 2.73 -5.43
C MET A 23 6.58 3.24 -4.37
N ILE A 24 7.67 3.89 -4.79
CA ILE A 24 8.65 4.48 -3.86
C ILE A 24 8.02 5.66 -3.11
N ILE A 25 7.32 6.56 -3.81
CA ILE A 25 6.64 7.70 -3.20
C ILE A 25 5.64 7.22 -2.14
N ASP A 26 4.76 6.26 -2.47
CA ASP A 26 3.75 5.75 -1.54
C ASP A 26 4.37 5.07 -0.31
N SER A 27 5.45 4.31 -0.53
CA SER A 27 6.17 3.62 0.54
C SER A 27 6.82 4.61 1.51
N LEU A 28 7.55 5.60 0.99
CA LEU A 28 8.25 6.60 1.79
C LEU A 28 7.29 7.57 2.48
N SER A 29 6.17 7.89 1.83
CA SER A 29 5.07 8.67 2.42
C SER A 29 4.54 8.04 3.70
N THR A 30 4.38 6.71 3.70
CA THR A 30 3.92 5.97 4.86
C THR A 30 4.88 6.08 6.04
N ILE A 31 6.19 6.03 5.78
CA ILE A 31 7.22 6.18 6.82
C ILE A 31 7.30 7.64 7.30
N TYR A 32 7.25 8.60 6.38
CA TYR A 32 7.33 10.03 6.65
C TYR A 32 6.24 10.52 7.62
N HIS A 33 5.01 10.04 7.44
CA HIS A 33 3.84 10.38 8.27
C HIS A 33 3.67 9.48 9.51
N SER A 34 4.56 8.51 9.70
CA SER A 34 4.53 7.65 10.88
C SER A 34 4.91 8.45 12.13
N LYS A 35 4.17 8.26 13.23
CA LYS A 35 4.50 8.83 14.54
C LYS A 35 5.88 8.39 15.05
N LEU A 36 6.35 7.22 14.61
CA LEU A 36 7.67 6.68 14.96
C LEU A 36 8.80 7.29 14.13
N GLY A 37 8.50 7.73 12.90
CA GLY A 37 9.45 8.33 11.96
C GLY A 37 9.46 9.87 12.00
N ASN A 38 8.93 10.47 13.06
CA ASN A 38 8.77 11.93 13.16
C ASN A 38 10.05 12.68 13.58
N ASP A 39 11.21 12.02 13.59
CA ASP A 39 12.47 12.70 13.82
C ASP A 39 12.94 13.44 12.55
N SER A 40 13.64 14.56 12.74
CA SER A 40 14.06 15.43 11.64
C SER A 40 15.05 14.76 10.68
N LYS A 41 15.86 13.81 11.17
CA LYS A 41 16.86 13.11 10.36
C LYS A 41 16.18 12.16 9.38
N THR A 42 15.26 11.32 9.85
CA THR A 42 14.49 10.39 9.00
C THR A 42 13.67 11.15 7.97
N ARG A 43 12.94 12.19 8.37
CA ARG A 43 12.12 13.01 7.45
C ARG A 43 12.97 13.70 6.40
N SER A 44 14.11 14.28 6.77
CA SER A 44 15.01 14.94 5.82
C SER A 44 15.63 13.95 4.83
N HIS A 45 15.98 12.74 5.30
CA HIS A 45 16.52 11.71 4.43
C HIS A 45 15.49 11.24 3.40
N ILE A 46 14.24 11.04 3.81
CA ILE A 46 13.13 10.71 2.91
C ILE A 46 12.93 11.81 1.85
N ILE A 47 12.89 13.08 2.26
CA ILE A 47 12.72 14.20 1.33
C ILE A 47 13.86 14.23 0.30
N ASN A 48 15.10 13.98 0.72
CA ASN A 48 16.24 13.99 -0.20
C ASN A 48 16.13 12.86 -1.25
N ILE A 49 15.74 11.65 -0.84
CA ILE A 49 15.51 10.53 -1.79
C ILE A 49 14.40 10.91 -2.80
N LEU A 50 13.32 11.54 -2.33
CA LEU A 50 12.21 11.92 -3.21
C LEU A 50 12.61 13.02 -4.21
N ARG A 51 13.45 13.97 -3.81
CA ARG A 51 14.01 14.98 -4.71
C ARG A 51 14.91 14.38 -5.78
N GLU A 52 15.69 13.35 -5.47
CA GLU A 52 16.47 12.61 -6.46
C GLU A 52 15.57 11.95 -7.52
N LEU A 53 14.31 11.67 -7.19
CA LEU A 53 13.28 11.18 -8.10
C LEU A 53 12.43 12.30 -8.75
N ALA A 54 12.89 13.55 -8.66
CA ALA A 54 12.18 14.75 -9.13
C ALA A 54 10.79 14.96 -8.50
N TYR A 55 10.59 14.44 -7.28
CA TYR A 55 9.38 14.69 -6.48
C TYR A 55 9.64 15.82 -5.48
N GLU A 56 9.10 17.01 -5.76
CA GLU A 56 9.40 18.25 -5.02
C GLU A 56 8.35 18.62 -3.95
N SER A 57 7.19 17.98 -3.97
CA SER A 57 6.13 18.22 -2.98
C SER A 57 6.37 17.49 -1.67
N GLU A 58 5.61 17.85 -0.64
CA GLU A 58 5.55 17.02 0.57
C GLU A 58 4.97 15.63 0.21
N PRO A 59 5.47 14.53 0.80
CA PRO A 59 4.93 13.20 0.54
C PRO A 59 3.45 13.14 0.93
N PRO A 60 2.56 12.54 0.11
CA PRO A 60 1.13 12.49 0.42
C PRO A 60 0.84 11.79 1.75
N LEU A 61 -0.21 12.23 2.46
CA LEU A 61 -0.67 11.52 3.64
C LEU A 61 -1.35 10.20 3.20
N PRO A 62 -0.92 9.02 3.67
CA PRO A 62 -1.52 7.76 3.28
C PRO A 62 -2.96 7.66 3.82
N GLN A 63 -3.86 7.13 3.00
CA GLN A 63 -5.23 6.83 3.42
C GLN A 63 -5.22 5.61 4.36
N ILE A 64 -5.65 5.81 5.61
CA ILE A 64 -5.71 4.73 6.60
C ILE A 64 -7.16 4.28 6.76
N TYR A 65 -7.45 3.04 6.35
CA TYR A 65 -8.74 2.40 6.59
C TYR A 65 -8.75 1.70 7.93
N LYS A 66 -9.87 1.79 8.65
CA LYS A 66 -10.14 0.98 9.83
C LYS A 66 -11.05 -0.17 9.41
N TYR A 67 -10.76 -1.36 9.91
CA TYR A 67 -11.68 -2.48 9.72
C TYR A 67 -13.00 -2.14 10.43
N PRO A 68 -14.13 -2.09 9.71
CA PRO A 68 -15.39 -1.71 10.32
C PRO A 68 -15.92 -2.88 11.16
N ASP A 69 -16.59 -2.57 12.26
CA ASP A 69 -17.36 -3.57 13.00
C ASP A 69 -18.65 -3.86 12.21
N ILE A 70 -18.66 -4.98 11.48
CA ILE A 70 -19.75 -5.36 10.59
C ILE A 70 -20.21 -6.78 10.87
N ASN A 71 -21.51 -7.02 10.70
CA ASN A 71 -22.05 -8.37 10.63
C ASN A 71 -21.59 -9.01 9.32
N THR A 72 -20.58 -9.87 9.41
CA THR A 72 -19.95 -10.52 8.25
C THR A 72 -20.92 -11.41 7.48
N ARG A 73 -21.88 -12.06 8.16
CA ARG A 73 -22.92 -12.86 7.50
C ARG A 73 -23.85 -11.99 6.67
N ALA A 74 -24.40 -10.95 7.27
CA ALA A 74 -25.30 -10.04 6.55
C ALA A 74 -24.59 -9.35 5.37
N PHE A 75 -23.31 -8.99 5.55
CA PHE A 75 -22.50 -8.44 4.47
C PHE A 75 -22.32 -9.43 3.32
N LEU A 76 -21.98 -10.69 3.63
CA LEU A 76 -21.81 -11.74 2.62
C LEU A 76 -23.13 -12.06 1.90
N ASP A 77 -24.23 -12.21 2.63
CA ASP A 77 -25.56 -12.49 2.05
C ASP A 77 -25.96 -11.38 1.05
N LYS A 78 -25.69 -10.12 1.41
CA LYS A 78 -25.93 -8.98 0.53
C LYS A 78 -25.01 -9.00 -0.69
N LEU A 79 -23.72 -9.28 -0.50
CA LEU A 79 -22.76 -9.35 -1.60
C LEU A 79 -23.16 -10.43 -2.62
N LEU A 80 -23.55 -11.62 -2.16
CA LEU A 80 -23.94 -12.73 -3.04
C LEU A 80 -25.28 -12.49 -3.75
N SER A 81 -26.22 -11.82 -3.10
CA SER A 81 -27.55 -11.55 -3.69
C SER A 81 -27.54 -10.38 -4.68
N GLU A 82 -26.70 -9.37 -4.47
CA GLU A 82 -26.74 -8.13 -5.26
C GLU A 82 -25.59 -8.00 -6.27
N SER A 83 -24.44 -8.64 -6.03
CA SER A 83 -23.26 -8.45 -6.88
C SER A 83 -23.40 -9.17 -8.22
N ARG A 84 -23.39 -8.40 -9.31
CA ARG A 84 -23.38 -8.92 -10.68
C ARG A 84 -22.02 -9.47 -11.13
N LEU A 85 -20.98 -9.22 -10.34
CA LEU A 85 -19.60 -9.62 -10.62
C LEU A 85 -19.13 -10.77 -9.73
N CYS A 86 -19.85 -11.04 -8.63
CA CYS A 86 -19.48 -12.13 -7.75
C CYS A 86 -19.83 -13.45 -8.40
N VAL A 87 -18.82 -14.30 -8.58
CA VAL A 87 -18.97 -15.66 -9.08
C VAL A 87 -18.42 -16.59 -8.02
N ALA A 88 -19.29 -17.36 -7.37
CA ALA A 88 -18.92 -18.33 -6.35
C ALA A 88 -18.91 -19.73 -6.96
N TYR A 89 -17.75 -20.17 -7.46
CA TYR A 89 -17.55 -21.56 -7.87
C TYR A 89 -16.87 -22.34 -6.74
N GLY A 90 -17.57 -23.34 -6.20
CA GLY A 90 -17.00 -24.26 -5.20
C GLY A 90 -16.87 -23.69 -3.78
N LEU A 91 -17.53 -22.56 -3.49
CA LEU A 91 -17.82 -22.08 -2.14
C LEU A 91 -19.19 -22.60 -1.69
#